data_AF-A0A264Y7U1-F1
#
_entry.id   AF-A0A264Y7U1-F1
#
_cell.length_a   1.000
_cell.length_b   1.000
_cell.length_c   1.000
_cell.angle_alpha   90.00
_cell.angle_beta   90.00
_cell.angle_gamma   90.00
#
_symmetry.space_group_name_H-M   'P 1'
#
loop_
_entity.id
_entity.type
_entity.pdbx_description
1 polymer ?
#
loop_
_entity_poly.entity_id
_entity_poly.type
_entity_poly.pdbx_seq_one_letter_code
_entity_poly.pdbx_strand_id
1 'polypeptide(L)'
;MKRILLTFMVGTALVACAPTEDEKAQPTLDNIEKLYAEGKYAATLDSITSLRERFPMAVEARKKALKIWQDASLKMAQKDVAETDIKLQEAISMAENETDRLKRALLGAKRDSLQARYEAMCGVVRMIRMRQKQQ
;
A
#
# COMPACT_ATOMS: atom_id res chain seq x y z
N MET A 1 15.30 -75.91 -14.00
CA MET A 1 14.50 -74.74 -14.43
C MET A 1 14.27 -73.84 -13.23
N LYS A 2 15.03 -72.73 -13.14
CA LYS A 2 15.01 -71.79 -12.00
C LYS A 2 14.06 -70.63 -12.34
N ARG A 3 12.98 -70.46 -11.58
CA ARG A 3 12.18 -69.23 -11.57
C ARG A 3 12.72 -68.33 -10.45
N ILE A 4 13.59 -67.39 -10.82
CA ILE A 4 14.06 -66.35 -9.89
C ILE A 4 13.11 -65.16 -10.04
N LEU A 5 12.34 -64.90 -8.98
CA LEU A 5 11.60 -63.67 -8.78
C LEU A 5 12.54 -62.47 -8.91
N LEU A 6 12.20 -61.52 -9.78
CA LEU A 6 12.90 -60.26 -9.94
C LEU A 6 12.06 -59.17 -9.27
N THR A 7 12.36 -58.91 -8.00
CA THR A 7 11.85 -57.80 -7.21
C THR A 7 12.87 -56.66 -7.14
N PHE A 8 12.33 -55.42 -7.09
CA PHE A 8 13.00 -54.15 -6.75
C PHE A 8 13.93 -53.56 -7.83
N MET A 9 13.90 -52.27 -8.15
CA MET A 9 13.80 -51.11 -7.25
C MET A 9 13.33 -49.87 -8.05
N VAL A 10 12.14 -49.34 -7.73
CA VAL A 10 11.72 -48.01 -8.17
C VAL A 10 12.51 -47.00 -7.34
N GLY A 11 13.53 -46.40 -7.94
CA GLY A 11 14.24 -45.27 -7.35
C GLY A 11 13.34 -44.03 -7.44
N THR A 12 12.56 -43.78 -6.40
CA THR A 12 11.97 -42.46 -6.18
C THR A 12 13.11 -41.48 -5.91
N ALA A 13 13.44 -40.68 -6.92
CA ALA A 13 14.32 -39.53 -6.76
C ALA A 13 13.70 -38.59 -5.73
N LEU A 14 14.23 -38.61 -4.51
CA LEU A 14 14.02 -37.56 -3.51
C LEU A 14 14.72 -36.31 -4.05
N VAL A 15 14.02 -35.53 -4.89
CA VAL A 15 14.34 -34.12 -5.04
C VAL A 15 14.00 -33.50 -3.68
N ALA A 16 15.01 -33.20 -2.88
CA ALA A 16 14.83 -32.28 -1.77
C ALA A 16 14.33 -30.96 -2.37
N CYS A 17 13.04 -30.67 -2.27
CA CYS A 17 12.48 -29.39 -2.67
C CYS A 17 13.14 -28.30 -1.81
N ALA A 18 14.11 -27.58 -2.38
CA ALA A 18 14.53 -26.32 -1.81
C ALA A 18 13.31 -25.38 -1.78
N PRO A 19 13.09 -24.64 -0.68
CA PRO A 19 11.93 -23.77 -0.57
C PRO A 19 11.97 -22.71 -1.67
N THR A 20 10.80 -22.49 -2.28
CA THR A 20 10.65 -21.51 -3.37
C THR A 20 10.90 -20.10 -2.85
N GLU A 21 11.20 -19.17 -3.76
CA GLU A 21 11.37 -17.75 -3.38
C GLU A 21 10.08 -17.16 -2.78
N ASP A 22 8.91 -17.61 -3.24
CA ASP A 22 7.61 -17.22 -2.66
C ASP A 22 7.42 -17.77 -1.24
N GLU A 23 7.82 -19.02 -0.96
CA GLU A 23 7.77 -19.59 0.40
C GLU A 23 8.69 -18.84 1.37
N LYS A 24 9.89 -18.44 0.92
CA LYS A 24 10.81 -17.62 1.73
C LYS A 24 10.27 -16.22 1.98
N ALA A 25 9.51 -15.67 1.04
CA ALA A 25 8.91 -14.35 1.13
C ALA A 25 7.66 -14.31 2.02
N GLN A 26 7.03 -15.47 2.28
CA GLN A 26 5.76 -15.58 3.00
C GLN A 26 5.75 -14.88 4.36
N PRO A 27 6.77 -15.01 5.25
CA PRO A 27 6.77 -14.29 6.53
C PRO A 27 6.76 -12.77 6.38
N THR A 28 7.36 -12.25 5.31
CA THR A 28 7.33 -10.81 5.01
C THR A 28 5.95 -10.39 4.53
N LEU A 29 5.29 -11.23 3.71
CA LEU A 29 3.92 -11.00 3.26
C LEU A 29 2.92 -11.05 4.42
N ASP A 30 3.04 -12.01 5.34
CA ASP A 30 2.19 -12.10 6.53
C ASP A 30 2.30 -10.84 7.41
N ASN A 31 3.53 -10.32 7.55
CA ASN A 31 3.75 -9.06 8.26
C ASN A 31 3.11 -7.86 7.53
N ILE A 32 3.17 -7.82 6.20
CA ILE A 32 2.50 -6.78 5.39
C ILE A 32 0.98 -6.81 5.64
N GLU A 33 0.37 -7.99 5.59
CA GLU A 33 -1.06 -8.19 5.83
C GLU A 33 -1.45 -7.76 7.25
N LYS A 34 -0.65 -8.13 8.25
CA LYS A 34 -0.85 -7.71 9.64
C LYS A 34 -0.78 -6.19 9.80
N LEU A 35 0.27 -5.54 9.28
CA LEU A 35 0.43 -4.08 9.35
C LEU A 35 -0.74 -3.37 8.68
N TYR A 36 -1.20 -3.90 7.55
CA TYR A 36 -2.36 -3.36 6.83
C TYR A 36 -3.64 -3.48 7.67
N ALA A 37 -3.90 -4.65 8.25
CA ALA A 37 -5.06 -4.88 9.12
C ALA A 37 -5.05 -3.98 10.36
N GLU A 38 -3.87 -3.65 10.89
CA GLU A 38 -3.69 -2.70 11.99
C GLU A 38 -3.82 -1.22 11.56
N GLY A 39 -4.06 -0.94 10.26
CA GLY A 39 -4.16 0.42 9.72
C GLY A 39 -2.84 1.17 9.66
N LYS A 40 -1.70 0.49 9.83
CA LYS A 40 -0.35 1.07 9.82
C LYS A 40 0.16 1.24 8.40
N TYR A 41 -0.58 1.97 7.57
CA TYR A 41 -0.38 2.02 6.12
C TYR A 41 1.03 2.46 5.70
N ALA A 42 1.66 3.43 6.36
CA ALA A 42 3.03 3.83 6.05
C ALA A 42 4.03 2.66 6.23
N ALA A 43 3.97 1.97 7.37
CA ALA A 43 4.80 0.80 7.63
C ALA A 43 4.47 -0.37 6.69
N THR A 44 3.20 -0.52 6.27
CA THR A 44 2.80 -1.46 5.22
C THR A 44 3.55 -1.17 3.91
N LEU A 45 3.58 0.09 3.45
CA LEU A 45 4.27 0.48 2.21
C LEU A 45 5.79 0.26 2.29
N ASP A 46 6.40 0.57 3.44
CA ASP A 46 7.83 0.32 3.69
C ASP A 46 8.15 -1.17 3.64
N SER A 47 7.33 -2.00 4.28
CA SER A 47 7.49 -3.46 4.27
C SER A 47 7.30 -4.05 2.86
N ILE A 48 6.40 -3.50 2.05
CA ILE A 48 6.21 -3.89 0.64
C ILE A 48 7.44 -3.52 -0.21
N THR A 49 8.03 -2.35 0.02
CA THR A 49 9.28 -1.94 -0.64
C THR A 49 10.39 -2.93 -0.32
N SER A 50 10.54 -3.27 0.96
CA SER A 50 11.51 -4.26 1.42
C SER A 50 11.28 -5.67 0.85
N LEU A 51 10.02 -6.09 0.68
CA LEU A 51 9.67 -7.36 0.02
C LEU A 51 10.18 -7.39 -1.43
N ARG A 52 9.99 -6.30 -2.18
CA ARG A 52 10.40 -6.20 -3.59
C ARG A 52 11.92 -6.21 -3.76
N GLU A 53 12.64 -5.63 -2.80
CA GLU A 53 14.11 -5.58 -2.80
C GLU A 53 14.72 -6.93 -2.40
N ARG A 54 14.20 -7.56 -1.34
CA ARG A 54 14.76 -8.81 -0.80
C ARG A 54 14.34 -10.06 -1.57
N PHE A 55 13.13 -10.06 -2.13
CA PHE A 55 12.56 -11.21 -2.85
C PHE A 55 12.10 -10.81 -4.25
N PRO A 56 13.01 -10.36 -5.14
CA PRO A 56 12.62 -9.90 -6.47
C PRO A 56 11.98 -11.02 -7.31
N MET A 57 12.31 -12.28 -7.06
CA MET A 57 11.77 -13.42 -7.81
C MET A 57 10.51 -14.05 -7.19
N ALA A 58 10.06 -13.59 -6.02
CA ALA A 58 8.81 -14.03 -5.39
C ALA A 58 7.59 -13.36 -6.06
N VAL A 59 7.27 -13.80 -7.28
CA VAL A 59 6.30 -13.12 -8.15
C VAL A 59 4.90 -13.13 -7.55
N GLU A 60 4.48 -14.23 -6.93
CA GLU A 60 3.14 -14.35 -6.36
C GLU A 60 3.00 -13.52 -5.08
N ALA A 61 4.01 -13.54 -4.21
CA ALA A 61 4.05 -12.67 -3.03
C ALA A 61 4.02 -11.18 -3.43
N ARG A 62 4.77 -10.79 -4.47
CA ARG A 62 4.78 -9.42 -4.99
C ARG A 62 3.44 -9.01 -5.61
N LYS A 63 2.74 -9.90 -6.30
CA LYS A 63 1.38 -9.65 -6.83
C LYS A 63 0.37 -9.42 -5.71
N LYS A 64 0.40 -10.23 -4.66
CA LYS A 64 -0.46 -10.05 -3.47
C LYS A 64 -0.17 -8.72 -2.78
N ALA A 65 1.11 -8.44 -2.53
CA ALA A 65 1.56 -7.18 -1.94
C ALA A 65 1.19 -5.95 -2.78
N LEU A 66 1.16 -6.06 -4.12
CA LEU A 66 0.75 -4.95 -4.98
C LEU A 66 -0.70 -4.51 -4.74
N LYS A 67 -1.62 -5.46 -4.50
CA LYS A 67 -3.01 -5.12 -4.17
C LYS A 67 -3.09 -4.35 -2.85
N ILE A 68 -2.39 -4.85 -1.82
CA ILE A 68 -2.31 -4.20 -0.51
C ILE A 68 -1.69 -2.79 -0.64
N TRP A 69 -0.65 -2.64 -1.46
CA TRP A 69 -0.01 -1.35 -1.72
C TRP A 69 -1.00 -0.32 -2.28
N GLN A 70 -1.82 -0.73 -3.26
CA GLN A 70 -2.81 0.15 -3.87
C GLN A 70 -3.87 0.58 -2.87
N ASP A 71 -4.39 -0.36 -2.09
CA ASP A 71 -5.42 -0.09 -1.09
C ASP A 71 -4.89 0.77 0.06
N ALA A 72 -3.70 0.47 0.58
CA ALA A 72 -3.04 1.28 1.60
C ALA A 72 -2.78 2.71 1.09
N SER A 73 -2.27 2.85 -0.13
CA SER A 73 -2.03 4.15 -0.76
C SER A 73 -3.33 4.95 -0.93
N LEU A 74 -4.42 4.28 -1.32
CA LEU A 74 -5.73 4.90 -1.42
C LEU A 74 -6.23 5.38 -0.06
N LYS A 75 -6.08 4.57 0.99
CA LYS A 75 -6.50 4.92 2.36
C LYS A 75 -5.70 6.12 2.90
N MET A 76 -4.39 6.16 2.67
CA MET A 76 -3.56 7.30 3.05
C MET A 76 -3.99 8.57 2.31
N ALA A 77 -4.16 8.49 0.99
CA ALA A 77 -4.59 9.66 0.21
C ALA A 77 -5.99 10.15 0.64
N GLN A 78 -6.93 9.25 0.95
CA GLN A 78 -8.24 9.62 1.48
C GLN A 78 -8.17 10.30 2.85
N LYS A 79 -7.28 9.82 3.73
CA LYS A 79 -7.03 10.46 5.03
C LYS A 79 -6.47 11.86 4.85
N ASP A 80 -5.49 12.04 3.97
CA ASP A 80 -4.89 13.35 3.68
C ASP A 80 -5.93 14.35 3.13
N VAL A 81 -6.84 13.89 2.27
CA VAL A 81 -7.98 14.69 1.79
C VAL A 81 -8.84 15.15 2.97
N ALA A 82 -9.25 14.22 3.84
CA ALA A 82 -10.11 14.53 4.98
C ALA A 82 -9.45 15.52 5.96
N GLU A 83 -8.17 15.30 6.30
CA GLU A 83 -7.43 16.21 7.18
C GLU A 83 -7.23 17.60 6.56
N THR A 84 -7.03 17.67 5.24
CA THR A 84 -6.88 18.94 4.54
C THR A 84 -8.20 19.69 4.45
N ASP A 85 -9.31 18.99 4.23
CA ASP A 85 -10.65 19.56 4.22
C ASP A 85 -11.01 20.19 5.57
N ILE A 86 -10.77 19.48 6.69
CA ILE A 86 -11.00 20.03 8.03
C ILE A 86 -10.25 21.36 8.22
N LYS A 87 -8.96 21.39 7.88
CA LYS A 87 -8.13 22.60 7.98
C LYS A 87 -8.62 23.72 7.06
N LEU A 88 -9.12 23.37 5.87
CA LEU A 88 -9.69 24.33 4.93
C LEU A 88 -10.97 24.95 5.51
N GLN A 89 -11.89 24.14 6.04
CA GLN A 89 -13.11 24.63 6.68
C GLN A 89 -12.81 25.52 7.90
N GLU A 90 -11.82 25.15 8.71
CA GLU A 90 -11.34 26.00 9.80
C GLU A 90 -10.80 27.34 9.29
N ALA A 91 -9.99 27.34 8.24
CA ALA A 91 -9.43 28.57 7.66
C ALA A 91 -10.52 29.47 7.05
N ILE A 92 -11.53 28.89 6.41
CA ILE A 92 -12.71 29.62 5.89
C ILE A 92 -13.43 30.31 7.05
N SER A 93 -13.80 29.54 8.08
CA SER A 93 -14.52 30.06 9.25
C SER A 93 -13.73 31.17 9.97
N MET A 94 -12.41 30.99 10.15
CA MET A 94 -11.58 32.03 10.75
C MET A 94 -11.52 33.30 9.88
N ALA A 95 -11.41 33.17 8.56
CA ALA A 95 -11.34 34.32 7.65
C ALA A 95 -12.67 35.11 7.61
N GLU A 96 -13.80 34.42 7.65
CA GLU A 96 -15.15 35.03 7.65
C GLU A 96 -15.42 35.81 8.94
N ASN A 97 -14.95 35.31 10.08
CA ASN A 97 -15.18 35.92 11.39
C ASN A 97 -14.10 36.93 11.81
N GLU A 98 -12.95 36.98 11.14
CA GLU A 98 -11.88 37.93 11.45
C GLU A 98 -12.27 39.35 11.04
N THR A 99 -12.07 40.32 11.93
CA THR A 99 -12.40 41.74 11.70
C THR A 99 -11.21 42.54 11.21
N ASP A 100 -9.99 42.16 11.64
CA ASP A 100 -8.77 42.82 11.23
C ASP A 100 -8.43 42.52 9.77
N ARG A 101 -8.23 43.58 8.98
CA ARG A 101 -8.02 43.46 7.52
C ARG A 101 -6.74 42.70 7.16
N LEU A 102 -5.66 42.90 7.91
CA LEU A 102 -4.37 42.25 7.63
C LEU A 102 -4.46 40.76 7.97
N LYS A 103 -4.99 40.42 9.15
CA LYS A 103 -5.19 39.03 9.57
C LYS A 103 -6.13 38.29 8.62
N ARG A 104 -7.22 38.93 8.19
CA ARG A 104 -8.14 38.36 7.20
C ARG A 104 -7.44 38.05 5.88
N ALA A 105 -6.58 38.95 5.39
CA ALA A 105 -5.81 38.72 4.16
C ALA A 105 -4.84 37.52 4.30
N LEU A 106 -4.15 37.40 5.43
CA LEU A 106 -3.27 36.27 5.73
C LEU A 106 -4.03 34.94 5.81
N LEU A 107 -5.20 34.94 6.46
CA LEU A 107 -6.09 33.79 6.51
C LEU A 107 -6.63 33.41 5.12
N GLY A 108 -6.92 34.40 4.27
CA GLY A 108 -7.28 34.19 2.87
C GLY A 108 -6.18 33.47 2.08
N ALA A 109 -4.93 33.91 2.20
CA ALA A 109 -3.80 33.24 1.55
C ALA A 109 -3.62 31.79 2.05
N LYS A 110 -3.82 31.55 3.36
CA LYS A 110 -3.79 30.20 3.94
C LYS A 110 -4.92 29.33 3.39
N ARG A 111 -6.14 29.85 3.32
CA ARG A 111 -7.30 29.17 2.73
C ARG A 111 -7.02 28.76 1.29
N ASP A 112 -6.54 29.68 0.45
CA ASP A 112 -6.30 29.42 -0.96
C ASP A 112 -5.22 28.34 -1.15
N SER A 113 -4.17 28.37 -0.32
CA SER A 113 -3.15 27.32 -0.28
C SER A 113 -3.74 25.96 0.11
N LEU A 114 -4.60 25.91 1.13
CA LEU A 114 -5.28 24.68 1.56
C LEU A 114 -6.24 24.17 0.50
N GLN A 115 -6.95 25.05 -0.20
CA GLN A 115 -7.85 24.69 -1.29
C GLN A 115 -7.07 24.04 -2.45
N ALA A 116 -5.96 24.65 -2.88
CA ALA A 116 -5.11 24.07 -3.92
C ALA A 116 -4.59 22.67 -3.52
N ARG A 117 -4.19 22.49 -2.26
CA ARG A 117 -3.76 21.19 -1.72
C ARG A 117 -4.90 20.18 -1.72
N TYR A 118 -6.09 20.56 -1.28
CA TYR A 118 -7.28 19.70 -1.26
C TYR A 118 -7.63 19.19 -2.67
N GLU A 119 -7.67 20.09 -3.65
CA GLU A 119 -7.96 19.76 -5.04
C GLU A 119 -6.93 18.79 -5.64
N ALA A 120 -5.64 19.04 -5.36
CA ALA A 120 -4.54 18.17 -5.77
C ALA A 120 -4.68 16.75 -5.17
N MET A 121 -4.97 16.65 -3.86
CA MET A 121 -5.16 15.36 -3.19
C MET A 121 -6.38 14.61 -3.69
N CYS A 122 -7.49 15.30 -3.95
CA CYS A 122 -8.65 14.72 -4.62
C CYS A 122 -8.27 14.17 -6.02
N GLY A 123 -7.39 14.88 -6.73
CA GLY A 123 -6.79 14.40 -7.98
C GLY A 123 -6.02 13.09 -7.82
N VAL A 124 -5.17 12.98 -6.80
CA VAL A 124 -4.42 11.75 -6.49
C VAL A 124 -5.37 10.58 -6.23
N VAL A 125 -6.39 10.76 -5.40
CA VAL A 125 -7.40 9.72 -5.12
C VAL A 125 -8.09 9.25 -6.41
N ARG A 126 -8.48 10.19 -7.29
CA ARG A 126 -9.06 9.86 -8.61
C ARG A 126 -8.10 9.03 -9.45
N MET A 127 -6.83 9.43 -9.52
CA MET A 127 -5.80 8.71 -10.28
C MET A 127 -5.55 7.30 -9.75
N ILE A 128 -5.48 7.11 -8.43
CA ILE A 128 -5.34 5.78 -7.83
C ILE A 128 -6.53 4.89 -8.22
N ARG A 129 -7.76 5.38 -8.06
CA ARG A 129 -8.97 4.64 -8.43
C ARG A 129 -9.03 4.33 -9.93
N MET A 130 -8.58 5.25 -10.79
CA MET A 130 -8.51 5.00 -12.24
C MET A 130 -7.52 3.87 -12.55
N ARG A 131 -6.34 3.86 -11.93
CA ARG A 131 -5.35 2.79 -12.12
C ARG A 131 -5.84 1.44 -11.61
N GLN A 132 -6.55 1.41 -10.47
CA GLN A 132 -7.17 0.18 -9.94
C GLN A 132 -8.21 -0.42 -10.90
N LYS A 133 -8.90 0.40 -11.72
CA LYS A 133 -9.87 -0.09 -12.71
C LYS A 133 -9.25 -0.63 -14.00
N GLN A 134 -7.97 -0.33 -14.26
CA GLN A 134 -7.28 -0.72 -15.49
C GLN A 134 -6.54 -2.05 -15.38
N GLN A 135 -6.60 -2.69 -14.21
CA GLN A 135 -6.02 -4.01 -13.92
C GLN A 135 -7.12 -5.05 -13.81
#